data_AF-A0A352SDP3-F1
#
_entry.id   AF-A0A352SDP3-F1
#
_cell.length_a   1.000
_cell.length_b   1.000
_cell.length_c   1.000
_cell.angle_alpha   90.00
_cell.angle_beta   90.00
_cell.angle_gamma   90.00
#
_symmetry.space_group_name_H-M   'P 1'
#
loop_
_entity.id
_entity.type
_entity.pdbx_description
1 polymer ?
#
loop_
_entity_poly.entity_id
_entity_poly.type
_entity_poly.pdbx_seq_one_letter_code
_entity_poly.pdbx_strand_id
1 'polypeptide(L)'
;IRAMGNKAEAKRLMLAADMPCVPGYQGEAQDDKTLLAEAGRIGFPLMVKAAAGGGGRGMRLVPDAVALPAALASARSEAATAFGNDELILERAVIQPRHVEIQVFADVHGNVIHLGERDCSVQRR
;
A
#
# COMPACT_ATOMS: atom_id res chain seq x y z
N ILE A 1 -6.66 12.15 10.63
CA ILE A 1 -6.47 12.15 9.15
C ILE A 1 -5.02 11.88 8.77
N ARG A 2 -4.04 12.73 9.13
CA ARG A 2 -2.61 12.57 8.74
C ARG A 2 -2.07 11.14 8.86
N ALA A 3 -2.27 10.52 10.02
CA ALA A 3 -1.84 9.15 10.33
C ALA A 3 -2.32 8.07 9.34
N MET A 4 -3.54 8.23 8.80
CA MET A 4 -4.14 7.24 7.87
C MET A 4 -4.09 7.71 6.40
N GLY A 5 -3.58 8.93 6.15
CA GLY A 5 -3.49 9.50 4.79
C GLY A 5 -2.24 9.06 4.02
N ASN A 6 -1.22 8.57 4.71
CA ASN A 6 -0.04 7.93 4.13
C ASN A 6 -0.13 6.42 4.37
N LYS A 7 -0.08 5.61 3.31
CA LYS A 7 -0.20 4.14 3.41
C LYS A 7 0.92 3.49 4.22
N ALA A 8 2.14 4.03 4.14
CA ALA A 8 3.28 3.50 4.88
C ALA A 8 3.04 3.68 6.39
N GLU A 9 2.64 4.88 6.79
CA GLU A 9 2.31 5.19 8.19
C GLU A 9 1.08 4.41 8.68
N ALA A 10 0.02 4.38 7.87
CA ALA A 10 -1.17 3.59 8.18
C ALA A 10 -0.81 2.12 8.42
N LYS A 11 0.05 1.52 7.59
CA LYS A 11 0.51 0.15 7.78
C LYS A 11 1.34 -0.04 9.04
N ARG A 12 2.25 0.89 9.37
CA ARG A 12 3.02 0.83 10.61
C ARG A 12 2.09 0.84 11.83
N LEU A 13 1.06 1.68 11.82
CA LEU A 13 0.05 1.73 12.89
C LEU A 13 -0.77 0.45 12.99
N MET A 14 -1.21 -0.10 11.85
CA MET A 14 -1.95 -1.37 11.84
C MET A 14 -1.09 -2.52 12.37
N LEU A 15 0.17 -2.61 11.94
CA LEU A 15 1.10 -3.62 12.44
C LEU A 15 1.39 -3.47 13.94
N ALA A 16 1.55 -2.23 14.43
CA ALA A 16 1.73 -1.95 15.85
C ALA A 16 0.48 -2.29 16.70
N ALA A 17 -0.69 -2.35 16.06
CA ALA A 17 -1.94 -2.80 16.66
C ALA A 17 -2.22 -4.30 16.42
N ASP A 18 -1.19 -5.08 16.04
CA ASP A 18 -1.27 -6.52 15.76
C ASP A 18 -2.27 -6.91 14.65
N MET A 19 -2.62 -5.97 13.77
CA MET A 19 -3.52 -6.25 12.65
C MET A 19 -2.80 -6.98 11.52
N PRO A 20 -3.39 -8.06 10.96
CA PRO A 20 -2.82 -8.77 9.84
C PRO A 20 -2.77 -7.85 8.62
N CYS A 21 -1.55 -7.59 8.14
CA CYS A 21 -1.29 -6.81 6.95
C CYS A 21 -0.66 -7.68 5.88
N VAL A 22 -0.90 -7.34 4.61
CA VAL A 22 -0.17 -7.95 3.48
C VAL A 22 1.33 -7.79 3.72
N PRO A 23 2.13 -8.87 3.63
CA PRO A 23 3.59 -8.79 3.78
C PRO A 23 4.18 -7.76 2.83
N GLY A 24 5.09 -6.93 3.33
CA GLY A 24 5.56 -5.79 2.57
C GLY A 24 6.71 -5.04 3.22
N TYR A 25 7.04 -3.91 2.59
CA TYR A 25 8.00 -2.92 3.06
C TYR A 25 7.36 -1.53 3.03
N GLN A 26 7.43 -0.87 4.18
CA GLN A 26 6.89 0.47 4.45
C GLN A 26 7.90 1.26 5.32
N GLY A 27 9.19 1.03 5.09
CA GLY A 27 10.28 1.70 5.78
C GLY A 27 10.69 3.02 5.14
N GLU A 28 11.45 3.82 5.88
CA GLU A 28 11.87 5.16 5.46
C GLU A 28 13.00 5.17 4.42
N ALA A 29 13.80 4.10 4.34
CA ALA A 29 14.85 4.00 3.34
C ALA A 29 14.22 3.71 1.97
N GLN A 30 14.28 4.71 1.09
CA GLN A 30 13.63 4.71 -0.21
C GLN A 30 14.62 4.60 -1.38
N ASP A 31 15.90 4.36 -1.13
CA ASP A 31 16.88 4.16 -2.20
C ASP A 31 16.64 2.83 -2.95
N ASP A 32 17.04 2.79 -4.22
CA ASP A 32 16.77 1.63 -5.07
C ASP A 32 17.43 0.34 -4.54
N LYS A 33 18.61 0.42 -3.93
CA LYS A 33 19.29 -0.76 -3.38
C LYS A 33 18.46 -1.39 -2.26
N THR A 34 17.93 -0.57 -1.35
CA THR A 34 17.04 -1.04 -0.28
C THR A 34 15.76 -1.64 -0.84
N LEU A 35 15.08 -0.95 -1.76
CA LEU A 35 13.82 -1.45 -2.33
C LEU A 35 14.00 -2.76 -3.10
N LEU A 36 15.11 -2.93 -3.82
CA LEU A 36 15.44 -4.18 -4.51
C LEU A 36 15.69 -5.33 -3.52
N ALA A 37 16.43 -5.07 -2.43
CA ALA A 37 16.69 -6.07 -1.40
C ALA A 37 15.39 -6.51 -0.69
N GLU A 38 14.54 -5.54 -0.33
CA GLU A 38 13.26 -5.80 0.31
C GLU A 38 12.28 -6.53 -0.61
N ALA A 39 12.27 -6.19 -1.90
CA ALA A 39 11.51 -6.95 -2.89
C ALA A 39 11.97 -8.42 -2.96
N GLY A 40 13.28 -8.68 -2.86
CA GLY A 40 13.82 -10.04 -2.77
C GLY A 40 13.35 -10.79 -1.53
N ARG A 41 13.30 -10.11 -0.37
CA ARG A 41 12.80 -10.68 0.90
C ARG A 41 11.30 -10.99 0.86
N ILE A 42 10.49 -10.12 0.26
CA ILE A 42 9.03 -10.28 0.14
C ILE A 42 8.67 -11.35 -0.92
N GLY A 43 9.43 -11.39 -2.01
CA GLY A 43 9.23 -12.27 -3.15
C GLY A 43 8.17 -11.79 -4.15
N PHE A 44 8.23 -12.32 -5.37
CA PHE A 44 7.36 -11.95 -6.50
C PHE A 44 6.19 -12.93 -6.74
N PRO A 45 5.06 -12.49 -7.31
CA PRO A 45 4.78 -11.12 -7.77
C PRO A 45 4.55 -10.15 -6.61
N LEU A 46 4.90 -8.87 -6.82
CA LEU A 46 4.72 -7.80 -5.85
C LEU A 46 3.91 -6.63 -6.45
N MET A 47 3.39 -5.78 -5.58
CA MET A 47 2.73 -4.54 -5.93
C MET A 47 3.57 -3.37 -5.41
N VAL A 48 4.00 -2.49 -6.31
CA VAL A 48 4.57 -1.19 -5.96
C VAL A 48 3.42 -0.21 -5.82
N LYS A 49 3.36 0.56 -4.72
CA LYS A 49 2.29 1.54 -4.48
C LYS A 49 2.85 2.86 -3.97
N ALA A 50 2.31 3.98 -4.46
CA ALA A 50 2.56 5.29 -3.87
C ALA A 50 2.03 5.37 -2.42
N ALA A 51 2.86 5.87 -1.50
CA ALA A 51 2.52 5.99 -0.08
C ALA A 51 1.46 7.08 0.16
N ALA A 52 1.62 8.26 -0.44
CA ALA A 52 0.71 9.41 -0.27
C ALA A 52 -0.51 9.43 -1.23
N GLY A 53 -0.71 8.38 -2.04
CA GLY A 53 -1.70 8.39 -3.12
C GLY A 53 -3.06 7.72 -2.81
N GLY A 54 -4.02 7.90 -3.72
CA GLY A 54 -5.35 7.27 -3.70
C GLY A 54 -5.98 7.13 -5.09
N GLY A 55 -7.12 6.44 -5.21
CA GLY A 55 -7.89 6.36 -6.46
C GLY A 55 -7.27 5.50 -7.57
N GLY A 56 -6.55 4.43 -7.22
CA GLY A 56 -5.98 3.50 -8.21
C GLY A 56 -4.66 3.93 -8.86
N ARG A 57 -4.24 5.18 -8.65
CA ARG A 57 -3.04 5.77 -9.24
C ARG A 57 -1.76 5.41 -8.47
N GLY A 58 -0.63 5.36 -9.19
CA GLY A 58 0.66 5.05 -8.60
C GLY A 58 0.80 3.60 -8.11
N MET A 59 0.03 2.65 -8.65
CA MET A 59 0.13 1.23 -8.33
C MET A 59 0.55 0.40 -9.54
N ARG A 60 1.52 -0.50 -9.37
CA ARG A 60 2.07 -1.34 -10.44
C ARG A 60 2.25 -2.77 -9.94
N LEU A 61 1.64 -3.73 -10.64
CA LEU A 61 1.93 -5.14 -10.47
C LEU A 61 3.28 -5.43 -11.13
N VAL A 62 4.20 -6.01 -10.37
CA VAL A 62 5.55 -6.36 -10.80
C VAL A 62 5.70 -7.87 -10.74
N PRO A 63 5.83 -8.56 -11.88
CA PRO A 63 5.84 -10.02 -11.93
C PRO A 63 7.16 -10.63 -11.46
N ASP A 64 8.28 -9.91 -11.60
CA ASP A 64 9.63 -10.42 -11.34
C ASP A 64 10.63 -9.30 -11.05
N ALA A 65 11.85 -9.70 -10.67
CA ALA A 65 12.93 -8.77 -10.33
C ALA A 65 13.42 -7.93 -11.52
N VAL A 66 13.27 -8.42 -12.75
CA VAL A 66 13.73 -7.71 -13.97
C VAL A 66 12.84 -6.51 -14.24
N ALA A 67 11.53 -6.64 -14.01
CA ALA A 67 10.57 -5.57 -14.18
C ALA A 67 10.61 -4.49 -13.07
N LEU A 68 11.22 -4.80 -11.92
CA LEU A 68 11.13 -3.95 -10.73
C LEU A 68 11.76 -2.56 -10.89
N PRO A 69 12.99 -2.37 -11.40
CA PRO A 69 13.61 -1.05 -11.50
C PRO A 69 12.76 -0.05 -12.31
N ALA A 70 12.23 -0.49 -13.45
CA ALA A 70 11.37 0.33 -14.30
C ALA A 70 10.05 0.68 -13.59
N ALA A 71 9.47 -0.26 -12.84
CA ALA A 71 8.25 -0.04 -12.08
C ALA A 71 8.46 0.97 -10.94
N LEU A 72 9.60 0.90 -10.23
CA LEU A 72 9.96 1.85 -9.18
C LEU A 72 10.08 3.27 -9.75
N ALA A 73 10.90 3.46 -10.78
CA ALA A 73 11.12 4.77 -11.40
C ALA A 73 9.80 5.40 -11.88
N SER A 74 8.96 4.60 -12.56
CA SER A 74 7.67 5.05 -13.05
C SER A 74 6.70 5.39 -11.91
N ALA A 75 6.65 4.59 -10.84
CA ALA A 75 5.79 4.85 -9.68
C ALA A 75 6.21 6.10 -8.90
N ARG A 76 7.51 6.30 -8.68
CA ARG A 76 8.03 7.52 -8.04
C ARG A 76 7.66 8.77 -8.82
N SER A 77 7.90 8.76 -10.14
CA SER A 77 7.60 9.91 -11.00
C SER A 77 6.11 10.26 -10.95
N GLU A 78 5.23 9.26 -11.05
CA GLU A 78 3.79 9.49 -10.96
C GLU A 78 3.39 9.99 -9.56
N ALA A 79 3.95 9.42 -8.50
CA ALA A 79 3.65 9.80 -7.13
C ALA A 79 4.09 11.25 -6.83
N ALA A 80 5.31 11.63 -7.27
CA ALA A 80 5.80 12.99 -7.17
C ALA A 80 4.90 13.99 -7.90
N THR A 81 4.50 13.69 -9.15
CA THR A 81 3.66 14.57 -9.95
C THR A 81 2.22 14.65 -9.42
N ALA A 82 1.64 13.53 -8.98
CA ALA A 82 0.25 13.47 -8.58
C ALA A 82 0.00 13.88 -7.12
N PHE A 83 0.97 13.64 -6.23
CA PHE A 83 0.80 13.76 -4.78
C PHE A 83 1.90 14.58 -4.10
N GLY A 84 2.91 15.05 -4.84
CA GLY A 84 4.03 15.82 -4.28
C GLY A 84 4.95 15.02 -3.35
N ASN A 85 4.86 13.69 -3.39
CA ASN A 85 5.65 12.78 -2.56
C ASN A 85 5.94 11.50 -3.36
N ASP A 86 7.20 11.13 -3.48
CA ASP A 86 7.70 9.99 -4.25
C ASP A 86 7.94 8.72 -3.41
N GLU A 87 7.60 8.74 -2.12
CA GLU A 87 7.67 7.59 -1.22
C GLU A 87 6.78 6.45 -1.74
N LEU A 88 7.35 5.24 -1.75
CA LEU A 88 6.70 4.03 -2.19
C LEU A 88 6.62 3.02 -1.04
N ILE A 89 5.62 2.14 -1.12
CA ILE A 89 5.56 0.89 -0.38
C ILE A 89 5.61 -0.30 -1.34
N LEU A 90 6.14 -1.41 -0.86
CA LEU A 90 6.13 -2.70 -1.56
C LEU A 90 5.22 -3.66 -0.81
N GLU A 91 4.42 -4.42 -1.53
CA GLU A 91 3.58 -5.46 -0.93
C GLU A 91 3.61 -6.72 -1.78
N ARG A 92 3.51 -7.89 -1.14
CA ARG A 92 3.21 -9.12 -1.86
C ARG A 92 1.91 -8.95 -2.64
N ALA A 93 1.92 -9.26 -3.93
CA ALA A 93 0.69 -9.22 -4.71
C ALA A 93 -0.20 -10.41 -4.33
N VAL A 94 -1.43 -10.11 -3.89
CA VAL A 94 -2.47 -11.12 -3.73
C VAL A 94 -3.11 -11.33 -5.09
N ILE A 95 -3.05 -12.55 -5.60
CA ILE A 95 -3.58 -12.90 -6.93
C ILE A 95 -5.04 -13.30 -6.80
N GLN A 96 -5.88 -12.77 -7.69
CA GLN A 96 -7.34 -12.95 -7.66
C GLN A 96 -7.96 -12.61 -6.28
N PRO A 97 -7.66 -11.43 -5.71
CA PRO A 97 -8.18 -11.06 -4.40
C PRO A 97 -9.67 -10.71 -4.48
N ARG A 98 -10.37 -10.85 -3.36
CA ARG A 98 -11.60 -10.09 -3.09
C ARG A 98 -11.23 -8.81 -2.35
N HIS A 99 -11.86 -7.70 -2.69
CA HIS A 99 -11.73 -6.44 -1.96
C HIS A 99 -12.91 -6.33 -1.00
N VAL A 100 -12.63 -6.46 0.30
CA VAL A 100 -13.62 -6.32 1.36
C VAL A 100 -13.22 -5.16 2.27
N GLU A 101 -14.17 -4.29 2.59
CA GLU A 101 -13.95 -3.13 3.45
C GLU A 101 -15.01 -3.06 4.56
N ILE A 102 -14.61 -2.56 5.73
CA ILE A 102 -15.46 -2.46 6.93
C ILE A 102 -15.77 -1.00 7.21
N GLN A 103 -17.05 -0.66 7.37
CA GLN A 103 -17.44 0.67 7.80
C GLN A 103 -17.32 0.79 9.32
N VAL A 104 -16.62 1.82 9.79
CA VAL A 104 -16.50 2.13 11.23
C VAL A 104 -17.15 3.48 11.52
N PHE A 105 -17.80 3.60 12.68
CA PHE A 105 -18.29 4.86 13.21
C PHE A 105 -17.87 4.99 14.68
N ALA A 106 -17.40 6.15 15.08
CA ALA A 106 -16.93 6.41 16.43
C ALA A 106 -17.41 7.79 16.91
N ASP A 107 -17.72 7.89 18.19
CA ASP A 107 -18.05 9.16 18.84
C ASP A 107 -16.87 9.69 19.68
N VAL A 108 -17.06 10.88 20.27
CA VAL A 108 -16.04 11.52 21.12
C VAL A 108 -16.02 10.99 22.55
N HIS A 109 -16.93 10.08 22.91
CA HIS A 109 -17.04 9.46 24.23
C HIS A 109 -16.35 8.09 24.30
N GLY A 110 -15.74 7.66 23.20
CA GLY A 110 -15.00 6.40 23.12
C GLY A 110 -15.85 5.22 22.63
N ASN A 111 -17.10 5.45 22.22
CA ASN A 111 -17.90 4.40 21.61
C ASN A 111 -17.46 4.20 20.16
N VAL A 112 -17.28 2.95 19.75
CA VAL A 112 -16.89 2.56 18.38
C VAL A 112 -17.76 1.39 17.95
N ILE A 113 -18.33 1.49 16.76
CA ILE A 113 -19.12 0.43 16.12
C ILE A 113 -18.62 0.17 14.70
N HIS A 114 -18.88 -1.03 14.18
CA HIS A 114 -18.80 -1.31 12.76
C HIS A 114 -20.22 -1.48 12.17
N LEU A 115 -20.38 -1.10 10.91
CA LEU A 115 -21.66 -1.19 10.17
C LEU A 115 -21.54 -2.24 9.06
N GLY A 116 -21.05 -3.42 9.44
CA GLY A 116 -20.81 -4.54 8.53
C GLY A 116 -19.73 -4.27 7.48
N GLU A 117 -19.68 -5.15 6.50
CA GLU A 117 -18.74 -5.17 5.38
C GLU A 117 -19.38 -4.79 4.04
N ARG A 118 -18.52 -4.42 3.09
CA ARG A 118 -18.87 -4.30 1.67
C ARG A 118 -17.88 -5.10 0.83
N ASP A 119 -18.40 -5.85 -0.14
CA ASP A 119 -17.58 -6.44 -1.19
C ASP A 119 -17.50 -5.47 -2.38
N CYS A 120 -16.31 -4.92 -2.58
CA CYS A 120 -15.96 -3.97 -3.63
C CYS A 120 -15.05 -4.62 -4.70
N SER A 121 -15.11 -5.95 -4.88
CA SER A 121 -14.22 -6.70 -5.78
C SER A 121 -14.44 -6.41 -7.26
N VAL A 122 -15.62 -5.94 -7.64
CA VAL A 122 -15.92 -5.54 -9.02
C VAL A 122 -15.22 -4.23 -9.32
N GLN A 123 -14.03 -4.33 -9.92
CA GLN A 123 -13.17 -3.18 -10.23
C GLN A 123 -12.78 -3.20 -11.70
N ARG A 124 -12.81 -2.02 -12.32
CA ARG A 124 -12.19 -1.74 -13.61
C ARG A 124 -11.21 -0.59 -13.38
N ARG A 125 -10.02 -0.71 -13.97
CA ARG A 125 -8.96 0.31 -13.88
C ARG A 125 -9.52 1.71 -14.06
#